data_AF-A0A959N4T3-F1
#
_entry.id   AF-A0A959N4T3-F1
#
_cell.length_a   1.000
_cell.length_b   1.000
_cell.length_c   1.000
_cell.angle_alpha   90.00
_cell.angle_beta   90.00
_cell.angle_gamma   90.00
#
_symmetry.space_group_name_H-M   'P 1'
#
loop_
_entity.id
_entity.type
_entity.pdbx_description
1 polymer ?
#
loop_
_entity_poly.entity_id
_entity_poly.type
_entity_poly.pdbx_seq_one_letter_code
_entity_poly.pdbx_strand_id
1 'polypeptide(L)'
;MNKYNWALIFLIFIVLNRIQAQQNYHFKNFSEIEKLSNTRINDFFQDSFGFMWIATDDGLNRYDGKNVKIYKNKQGDLKSLPDNAVMQVVEDKDHNIWVACYNAIGKLDTKTDKFKKYSLDNLGFKSPPRITNALLDQEGRIWFTASELGTIRFNYETDQFIEVVLSELNDKKLWGEV
;
A
#
# COMPACT_ATOMS: atom_id res chain seq x y z
N MET A 1 -34.52 -8.90 56.45
CA MET A 1 -33.82 -9.33 55.21
C MET A 1 -32.80 -10.39 55.58
N ASN A 2 -32.88 -11.59 55.00
CA ASN A 2 -32.20 -12.78 55.52
C ASN A 2 -30.72 -12.84 55.09
N LYS A 3 -29.80 -13.33 55.93
CA LYS A 3 -28.35 -13.39 55.62
C LYS A 3 -28.04 -14.16 54.34
N TYR A 4 -28.90 -15.10 53.97
CA TYR A 4 -28.82 -15.90 52.75
C TYR A 4 -29.07 -15.10 51.45
N ASN A 5 -29.75 -13.95 51.52
CA ASN A 5 -30.03 -13.11 50.33
C ASN A 5 -28.75 -12.43 49.81
N TRP A 6 -27.84 -12.03 50.69
CA TRP A 6 -26.56 -11.42 50.32
C TRP A 6 -25.62 -12.43 49.67
N ALA A 7 -25.61 -13.66 50.18
CA ALA A 7 -24.84 -14.75 49.58
C ALA A 7 -25.31 -15.08 48.16
N LEU A 8 -26.63 -15.08 47.92
CA LEU A 8 -27.21 -15.33 46.59
C LEU A 8 -26.86 -14.23 45.59
N ILE A 9 -26.92 -12.95 46.00
CA ILE A 9 -26.54 -11.80 45.16
C ILE A 9 -25.05 -11.84 44.82
N PHE A 10 -24.20 -12.21 45.79
CA PHE A 10 -22.76 -12.35 45.57
C PHE A 10 -22.44 -13.50 44.60
N LEU A 11 -23.17 -14.62 44.69
CA LEU A 11 -23.04 -15.75 43.78
C LEU A 11 -23.46 -15.40 42.35
N ILE A 12 -24.54 -14.64 42.18
CA ILE A 12 -24.98 -14.12 40.88
C ILE A 12 -23.93 -13.17 40.27
N PHE A 13 -23.31 -12.31 41.09
CA PHE A 13 -22.25 -11.41 40.65
C PHE A 13 -21.00 -12.17 40.13
N ILE A 14 -20.63 -13.28 40.78
CA ILE A 14 -19.52 -14.13 40.33
C ILE A 14 -19.86 -14.86 39.02
N VAL A 15 -21.12 -15.27 38.84
CA VAL A 15 -21.57 -15.95 37.60
C VAL A 15 -21.74 -14.98 36.43
N LEU A 16 -22.09 -13.72 36.68
CA LEU A 16 -22.21 -12.67 35.65
C LEU A 16 -20.85 -12.07 35.25
N ASN A 17 -19.85 -12.12 36.13
CA ASN A 17 -18.45 -11.85 35.79
C ASN A 17 -17.76 -13.10 35.22
N ARG A 18 -18.42 -13.81 34.30
CA ARG A 18 -17.69 -14.67 33.38
C ARG A 18 -16.90 -13.74 32.49
N ILE A 19 -15.60 -13.64 32.82
CA ILE A 19 -14.54 -13.05 31.99
C ILE A 19 -14.90 -13.33 30.54
N GLN A 20 -15.25 -12.28 29.80
CA GLN A 20 -15.39 -12.42 28.35
C GLN A 20 -13.97 -12.67 27.85
N ALA A 21 -13.67 -13.96 27.71
CA ALA A 21 -12.39 -14.44 27.25
C ALA A 21 -12.11 -13.81 25.88
N GLN A 22 -10.84 -13.49 25.68
CA GLN A 22 -10.22 -13.03 24.44
C GLN A 22 -10.97 -13.49 23.18
N GLN A 23 -11.26 -12.57 22.27
CA GLN A 23 -11.81 -12.93 20.96
C GLN A 23 -10.85 -13.94 20.30
N ASN A 24 -11.33 -15.16 20.04
CA ASN A 24 -10.59 -16.14 19.28
C ASN A 24 -10.55 -15.67 17.83
N TYR A 25 -9.50 -14.96 17.46
CA TYR A 25 -9.25 -14.60 16.06
C TYR A 25 -8.91 -15.87 15.29
N HIS A 26 -9.83 -16.30 14.43
CA HIS A 26 -9.55 -17.33 13.45
C HIS A 26 -8.87 -16.67 12.24
N PHE A 27 -7.56 -16.80 12.19
CA PHE A 27 -6.80 -16.39 11.01
C PHE A 27 -6.88 -17.50 9.97
N LYS A 28 -7.44 -17.19 8.80
CA LYS A 28 -7.25 -18.04 7.63
C LYS A 28 -5.85 -17.79 7.10
N ASN A 29 -4.99 -18.81 7.12
CA ASN A 29 -3.66 -18.66 6.54
C ASN A 29 -3.79 -18.59 5.02
N PHE A 30 -3.54 -17.41 4.47
CA PHE A 30 -3.52 -17.20 3.03
C PHE A 30 -2.39 -17.98 2.34
N SER A 31 -1.41 -18.53 3.07
CA SER A 31 -0.37 -19.40 2.48
C SER A 31 -0.91 -20.74 1.99
N GLU A 32 -2.11 -21.17 2.41
CA GLU A 32 -2.80 -22.33 1.82
C GLU A 32 -3.47 -21.97 0.48
N ILE A 33 -3.55 -20.68 0.15
CA ILE A 33 -3.86 -20.19 -1.20
C ILE A 33 -2.51 -20.08 -1.91
N GLU A 34 -1.99 -21.21 -2.38
CA GLU A 34 -0.98 -21.22 -3.44
C GLU A 34 -1.44 -20.22 -4.51
N LYS A 35 -0.70 -19.10 -4.71
CA LYS A 35 -0.80 -18.13 -5.83
C LYS A 35 -0.23 -16.74 -5.55
N LEU A 36 0.24 -16.40 -4.34
CA LEU A 36 1.06 -15.20 -4.19
C LEU A 36 2.43 -15.41 -4.82
N SER A 37 2.97 -14.35 -5.41
CA SER A 37 4.23 -14.41 -6.14
C SER A 37 5.47 -14.56 -5.25
N ASN A 38 5.38 -14.14 -3.98
CA ASN A 38 6.42 -14.27 -2.98
C ASN A 38 5.80 -14.23 -1.57
N THR A 39 6.50 -14.80 -0.58
CA THR A 39 6.06 -14.82 0.83
C THR A 39 6.47 -13.57 1.61
N ARG A 40 7.43 -12.79 1.10
CA ARG A 40 7.87 -11.51 1.67
C ARG A 40 6.96 -10.41 1.14
N ILE A 41 5.98 -10.04 1.96
CA ILE A 41 5.00 -8.97 1.68
C ILE A 41 5.57 -7.65 2.19
N ASN A 42 5.61 -6.65 1.31
CA ASN A 42 6.09 -5.30 1.62
C ASN A 42 4.94 -4.34 1.91
N ASP A 43 3.81 -4.49 1.23
CA ASP A 43 2.64 -3.63 1.38
C ASP A 43 1.34 -4.37 1.02
N PHE A 44 0.24 -3.89 1.59
CA PHE A 44 -1.10 -4.41 1.41
C PHE A 44 -2.10 -3.26 1.30
N PHE A 45 -2.72 -3.12 0.14
CA PHE A 45 -3.58 -1.97 -0.21
C PHE A 45 -4.92 -2.47 -0.78
N GLN A 46 -6.03 -1.86 -0.39
CA GLN A 46 -7.33 -2.11 -1.02
C GLN A 46 -7.68 -0.95 -1.94
N ASP A 47 -7.95 -1.24 -3.22
CA ASP A 47 -8.43 -0.20 -4.13
C ASP A 47 -9.92 0.10 -3.93
N SER A 48 -10.37 1.20 -4.53
CA SER A 48 -11.75 1.69 -4.47
C SER A 48 -12.79 0.73 -5.06
N PHE A 49 -12.37 -0.25 -5.87
CA PHE A 49 -13.24 -1.31 -6.40
C PHE A 49 -13.27 -2.55 -5.51
N GLY A 50 -12.50 -2.57 -4.42
CA GLY A 50 -12.45 -3.65 -3.44
C GLY A 50 -11.42 -4.73 -3.76
N PHE A 51 -10.60 -4.59 -4.81
CA PHE A 51 -9.49 -5.52 -5.04
C PHE A 51 -8.38 -5.29 -4.03
N MET A 52 -7.78 -6.39 -3.57
CA MET A 52 -6.62 -6.33 -2.68
C MET A 52 -5.34 -6.41 -3.50
N TRP A 53 -4.49 -5.43 -3.33
CA TRP A 53 -3.16 -5.34 -3.93
C TRP A 53 -2.11 -5.70 -2.89
N ILE A 54 -1.26 -6.67 -3.23
CA ILE A 54 -0.27 -7.24 -2.32
C ILE A 54 1.08 -7.10 -3.01
N ALA A 55 1.87 -6.14 -2.52
CA ALA A 55 3.22 -5.90 -2.99
C ALA A 55 4.19 -6.85 -2.29
N THR A 56 5.13 -7.40 -3.06
CA THR A 56 6.09 -8.37 -2.56
C THR A 56 7.48 -8.10 -3.11
N ASP A 57 8.49 -8.77 -2.56
CA ASP A 57 9.86 -8.72 -3.07
C ASP A 57 10.00 -9.30 -4.49
N ASP A 58 9.03 -10.08 -4.95
CA ASP A 58 9.04 -10.62 -6.30
C ASP A 58 7.62 -10.62 -6.91
N GLY A 59 7.11 -9.45 -7.25
CA GLY A 59 5.90 -9.21 -8.01
C GLY A 59 4.81 -8.46 -7.25
N LEU A 60 3.81 -8.00 -8.01
CA LEU A 60 2.58 -7.42 -7.50
C LEU A 60 1.43 -8.40 -7.71
N ASN A 61 0.59 -8.58 -6.68
CA ASN A 61 -0.52 -9.51 -6.72
C ASN A 61 -1.82 -8.73 -6.57
N ARG A 62 -2.81 -8.96 -7.45
CA ARG A 62 -4.18 -8.45 -7.31
C ARG A 62 -5.12 -9.59 -6.98
N TYR A 63 -5.80 -9.52 -5.86
CA TYR A 63 -6.75 -10.51 -5.39
C TYR A 63 -8.18 -9.99 -5.45
N ASP A 64 -9.07 -10.75 -6.09
CA ASP A 64 -10.48 -10.41 -6.31
C ASP A 64 -11.46 -11.03 -5.29
N GLY A 65 -10.93 -11.63 -4.20
CA GLY A 65 -11.73 -12.42 -3.25
C GLY A 65 -11.77 -13.92 -3.59
N LYS A 66 -11.33 -14.32 -4.80
CA LYS A 66 -11.29 -15.72 -5.24
C LYS A 66 -9.97 -16.10 -5.92
N ASN A 67 -9.46 -15.26 -6.82
CA ASN A 67 -8.28 -15.50 -7.64
C ASN A 67 -7.26 -14.39 -7.42
N VAL A 68 -5.99 -14.76 -7.58
CA VAL A 68 -4.86 -13.83 -7.60
C VAL A 68 -4.36 -13.71 -9.03
N LYS A 69 -4.19 -12.47 -9.49
CA LYS A 69 -3.45 -12.13 -10.70
C LYS A 69 -2.07 -11.62 -10.33
N ILE A 70 -1.04 -12.21 -10.91
CA ILE A 70 0.35 -11.84 -10.65
C ILE A 70 0.88 -10.97 -11.79
N TYR A 71 1.44 -9.82 -11.44
CA TYR A 71 2.21 -8.96 -12.33
C TYR A 71 3.70 -9.14 -12.05
N LYS A 72 4.47 -9.36 -13.11
CA LYS A 72 5.93 -9.54 -13.09
C LYS A 72 6.57 -8.63 -14.12
N ASN A 73 7.80 -8.23 -13.84
CA ASN A 73 8.68 -7.66 -14.83
C ASN A 73 9.01 -8.73 -15.86
N LYS A 74 8.82 -8.38 -17.12
CA LYS A 74 9.15 -9.22 -18.27
C LYS A 74 10.19 -8.46 -19.09
N GLN A 75 11.37 -9.05 -19.22
CA GLN A 75 12.46 -8.45 -19.96
C GLN A 75 12.01 -8.11 -21.39
N GLY A 76 12.21 -6.85 -21.80
CA GLY A 76 11.81 -6.35 -23.12
C GLY A 76 10.35 -5.91 -23.25
N ASP A 77 9.49 -6.18 -22.27
CA ASP A 77 8.10 -5.74 -22.29
C ASP A 77 7.90 -4.48 -21.43
N LEU A 78 7.89 -3.33 -22.10
CA LEU A 78 7.67 -2.02 -21.48
C LEU A 78 6.27 -1.84 -20.88
N LYS A 79 5.33 -2.76 -21.15
CA LYS A 79 3.97 -2.76 -20.59
C LYS A 79 3.82 -3.68 -19.38
N SER A 80 4.90 -4.36 -18.98
CA SER A 80 4.96 -5.20 -17.78
C SER A 80 5.41 -4.40 -16.55
N LEU A 81 5.32 -5.01 -15.36
CA LEU A 81 5.72 -4.38 -14.10
C LEU A 81 7.19 -3.87 -14.22
N PRO A 82 7.52 -2.62 -13.83
CA PRO A 82 8.86 -2.07 -14.08
C PRO A 82 10.01 -2.77 -13.36
N ASP A 83 9.77 -3.31 -12.17
CA ASP A 83 10.71 -4.06 -11.34
C ASP A 83 9.89 -4.94 -10.39
N ASN A 84 10.37 -6.16 -10.13
CA ASN A 84 9.65 -7.16 -9.34
C ASN A 84 9.61 -6.82 -7.84
N ALA A 85 10.61 -6.11 -7.30
CA ALA A 85 10.61 -5.74 -5.90
C ALA A 85 9.68 -4.54 -5.70
N VAL A 86 8.42 -4.80 -5.33
CA VAL A 86 7.41 -3.75 -5.11
C VAL A 86 7.36 -3.42 -3.64
N MET A 87 7.59 -2.16 -3.30
CA MET A 87 7.70 -1.64 -1.93
C MET A 87 6.38 -1.06 -1.42
N GLN A 88 5.65 -0.32 -2.27
CA GLN A 88 4.39 0.31 -1.88
C GLN A 88 3.44 0.45 -3.08
N VAL A 89 2.14 0.42 -2.79
CA VAL A 89 1.05 0.59 -3.77
C VAL A 89 0.14 1.74 -3.34
N VAL A 90 -0.31 2.54 -4.31
CA VAL A 90 -1.34 3.55 -4.07
C VAL A 90 -2.23 3.70 -5.30
N GLU A 91 -3.51 4.00 -5.10
CA GLU A 91 -4.45 4.33 -6.17
C GLU A 91 -4.51 5.85 -6.37
N ASP A 92 -4.56 6.32 -7.63
CA ASP A 92 -4.83 7.73 -7.94
C ASP A 92 -6.32 8.03 -8.09
N LYS A 93 -6.67 9.31 -8.27
CA LYS A 93 -8.07 9.76 -8.44
C LYS A 93 -8.74 9.22 -9.70
N ASP A 94 -7.96 8.74 -10.67
CA ASP A 94 -8.45 8.15 -11.93
C ASP A 94 -8.52 6.61 -11.86
N HIS A 95 -8.32 6.04 -10.66
CA HIS A 95 -8.32 4.62 -10.37
C HIS A 95 -7.20 3.83 -11.06
N ASN A 96 -6.09 4.50 -11.37
CA ASN A 96 -4.86 3.81 -11.76
C ASN A 96 -4.07 3.41 -10.51
N ILE A 97 -3.29 2.35 -10.64
CA ILE A 97 -2.46 1.85 -9.54
C ILE A 97 -1.03 2.27 -9.76
N TRP A 98 -0.50 3.05 -8.84
CA TRP A 98 0.87 3.45 -8.78
C TRP A 98 1.67 2.51 -7.88
N VAL A 99 2.87 2.17 -8.31
CA VAL A 99 3.78 1.28 -7.58
C VAL A 99 5.14 1.92 -7.40
N ALA A 100 5.60 1.93 -6.16
CA ALA A 100 6.99 2.15 -5.81
C ALA A 100 7.69 0.80 -5.92
N CYS A 101 8.51 0.61 -6.94
CA CYS A 101 9.41 -0.53 -7.02
C CYS A 101 10.81 -0.12 -6.55
N TYR A 102 11.64 -1.08 -6.12
CA TYR A 102 12.93 -0.80 -5.51
C TYR A 102 13.80 0.17 -6.33
N ASN A 103 13.84 0.06 -7.66
CA ASN A 103 14.60 0.96 -8.56
C ASN A 103 13.73 1.70 -9.60
N ALA A 104 12.40 1.72 -9.45
CA ALA A 104 11.52 2.25 -10.49
C ALA A 104 10.17 2.69 -9.95
N ILE A 105 9.53 3.61 -10.68
CA ILE A 105 8.12 3.94 -10.48
C ILE A 105 7.30 3.39 -11.64
N GLY A 106 6.20 2.74 -11.31
CA GLY A 106 5.23 2.23 -12.29
C GLY A 106 3.85 2.81 -12.08
N LYS A 107 3.11 2.97 -13.18
CA LYS A 107 1.66 3.18 -13.16
C LYS A 107 0.97 2.12 -14.00
N LEU A 108 0.06 1.38 -13.40
CA LEU A 108 -0.84 0.45 -14.07
C LEU A 108 -2.12 1.18 -14.42
N ASP A 109 -2.39 1.29 -15.72
CA ASP A 109 -3.72 1.61 -16.20
C ASP A 109 -4.62 0.40 -15.98
N THR A 110 -5.58 0.52 -15.05
CA THR A 110 -6.47 -0.57 -14.65
C THR A 110 -7.48 -0.95 -15.74
N LYS A 111 -7.74 -0.06 -16.71
CA LYS A 111 -8.66 -0.31 -17.83
C LYS A 111 -7.96 -1.12 -18.93
N THR A 112 -6.69 -0.81 -19.20
CA THR A 112 -5.92 -1.50 -20.25
C THR A 112 -5.01 -2.60 -19.74
N ASP A 113 -4.84 -2.70 -18.43
CA ASP A 113 -4.00 -3.67 -17.72
C ASP A 113 -2.53 -3.62 -18.16
N LYS A 114 -2.03 -2.40 -18.41
CA LYS A 114 -0.67 -2.15 -18.89
C LYS A 114 0.05 -1.21 -17.95
N PHE A 115 1.31 -1.53 -17.67
CA PHE A 115 2.19 -0.63 -16.95
C PHE A 115 2.82 0.41 -17.86
N LYS A 116 3.11 1.55 -17.27
CA LYS A 116 4.05 2.54 -17.75
C LYS A 116 5.13 2.72 -16.70
N LYS A 117 6.39 2.56 -17.09
CA LYS A 117 7.55 2.93 -16.27
C LYS A 117 7.82 4.42 -16.42
N TYR A 118 8.05 5.11 -15.32
CA TYR A 118 8.46 6.50 -15.31
C TYR A 118 9.97 6.64 -15.16
N SER A 119 10.58 7.51 -15.97
CA SER A 119 11.99 7.91 -15.84
C SER A 119 12.12 9.02 -14.80
N LEU A 120 13.25 9.03 -14.10
CA LEU A 120 13.67 10.06 -13.16
C LEU A 120 14.94 10.78 -13.63
N ASP A 121 15.33 10.60 -14.89
CA ASP A 121 16.60 11.12 -15.42
C ASP A 121 16.64 12.66 -15.42
N ASN A 122 15.47 13.31 -15.48
CA ASN A 122 15.34 14.76 -15.40
C ASN A 122 15.65 15.35 -14.02
N LEU A 123 15.81 14.50 -12.99
CA LEU A 123 16.08 14.89 -11.61
C LEU A 123 17.57 14.83 -11.25
N GLY A 124 18.44 14.51 -12.22
CA GLY A 124 19.89 14.60 -12.03
C GLY A 124 20.51 13.48 -11.17
N PHE A 125 19.79 12.39 -10.93
CA PHE A 125 20.34 11.21 -10.26
C PHE A 125 21.52 10.62 -11.04
N LYS A 126 22.60 10.27 -10.34
CA LYS A 126 23.77 9.60 -10.96
C LYS A 126 23.54 8.11 -11.21
N SER A 127 22.60 7.52 -10.48
CA SER A 127 22.15 6.14 -10.58
C SER A 127 20.66 6.07 -10.20
N PRO A 128 19.90 5.05 -10.66
CA PRO A 128 18.50 4.91 -10.27
C PRO A 128 18.34 4.96 -8.75
N PRO A 129 17.55 5.90 -8.21
CA PRO A 129 17.37 6.01 -6.77
C PRO A 129 16.54 4.84 -6.25
N ARG A 130 16.73 4.52 -4.97
CA ARG A 130 15.82 3.62 -4.28
C ARG A 130 14.49 4.33 -4.06
N ILE A 131 13.40 3.74 -4.54
CA ILE A 131 12.04 4.21 -4.25
C ILE A 131 11.48 3.38 -3.12
N THR A 132 11.07 4.03 -2.03
CA THR A 132 10.62 3.30 -0.83
C THR A 132 9.14 3.47 -0.56
N ASN A 133 8.59 4.66 -0.81
CA ASN A 133 7.21 4.97 -0.46
C ASN A 133 6.47 5.69 -1.59
N ALA A 134 5.14 5.57 -1.55
CA ALA A 134 4.18 6.21 -2.42
C ALA A 134 2.99 6.72 -1.58
N LEU A 135 2.47 7.90 -1.93
CA LEU A 135 1.32 8.50 -1.25
C LEU A 135 0.46 9.31 -2.23
N LEU A 136 -0.86 9.17 -2.12
CA LEU A 136 -1.84 10.10 -2.69
C LEU A 136 -2.27 11.06 -1.58
N ASP A 137 -2.16 12.36 -1.80
CA ASP A 137 -2.66 13.35 -0.84
C ASP A 137 -4.12 13.77 -1.11
N GLN A 138 -4.66 14.61 -0.21
CA GLN A 138 -6.05 15.07 -0.28
C GLN A 138 -6.33 15.91 -1.55
N GLU A 139 -5.33 16.66 -2.04
CA GLU A 139 -5.43 17.40 -3.29
C GLU A 139 -5.34 16.48 -4.53
N GLY A 140 -4.98 15.21 -4.36
CA GLY A 140 -4.88 14.22 -5.44
C GLY A 140 -3.53 14.18 -6.11
N ARG A 141 -2.48 14.67 -5.44
CA ARG A 141 -1.12 14.64 -5.93
C ARG A 141 -0.48 13.33 -5.50
N ILE A 142 0.27 12.74 -6.43
CA ILE A 142 1.03 11.51 -6.21
C ILE A 142 2.46 11.88 -5.82
N TRP A 143 2.90 11.32 -4.70
CA TRP A 143 4.20 11.54 -4.10
C TRP A 143 4.95 10.23 -3.97
N PHE A 144 6.27 10.31 -4.11
CA PHE A 144 7.16 9.20 -3.83
C PHE A 144 8.36 9.67 -3.03
N THR A 145 8.93 8.78 -2.23
CA THR A 145 10.24 9.02 -1.63
C THR A 145 11.32 8.34 -2.46
N ALA A 146 12.36 9.10 -2.79
CA ALA A 146 13.52 8.66 -3.53
C ALA A 146 14.78 8.91 -2.68
N SER A 147 15.69 7.92 -2.63
CA SER A 147 17.00 8.13 -2.03
C SER A 147 17.68 9.36 -2.67
N GLU A 148 18.52 10.06 -1.92
CA GLU A 148 19.27 11.27 -2.34
C GLU A 148 18.44 12.57 -2.40
N LEU A 149 17.24 12.57 -2.98
CA LEU A 149 16.40 13.79 -3.09
C LEU A 149 15.27 13.90 -2.05
N GLY A 150 15.04 12.84 -1.27
CA GLY A 150 13.95 12.82 -0.29
C GLY A 150 12.62 12.58 -0.96
N THR A 151 11.87 13.63 -1.32
CA THR A 151 10.51 13.49 -1.86
C THR A 151 10.40 14.07 -3.27
N ILE A 152 9.77 13.31 -4.16
CA ILE A 152 9.45 13.70 -5.52
C ILE A 152 7.93 13.64 -5.72
N ARG A 153 7.40 14.48 -6.60
CA ARG A 153 5.97 14.57 -6.90
C ARG A 153 5.72 14.41 -8.38
N PHE A 154 4.65 13.72 -8.73
CA PHE A 154 4.20 13.61 -10.11
C PHE A 154 3.55 14.91 -10.59
N ASN A 155 4.00 15.42 -11.74
CA ASN A 155 3.39 16.55 -12.43
C ASN A 155 2.47 16.01 -13.54
N TYR A 156 1.16 16.23 -13.39
CA TYR A 156 0.14 15.77 -14.34
C TYR A 156 0.16 16.52 -15.68
N GLU A 157 0.68 17.74 -15.73
CA GLU A 157 0.74 18.54 -16.97
C GLU A 157 1.89 18.08 -17.87
N THR A 158 3.05 17.78 -17.27
CA THR A 158 4.25 17.35 -18.01
C THR A 158 4.42 15.84 -18.05
N ASP A 159 3.65 15.09 -17.26
CA ASP A 159 3.73 13.63 -17.11
C ASP A 159 5.15 13.18 -16.70
N GLN A 160 5.78 13.97 -15.82
CA GLN A 160 7.13 13.76 -15.29
C GLN A 160 7.14 13.94 -13.77
N PHE A 161 8.18 13.41 -13.11
CA PHE A 161 8.43 13.70 -11.70
C PHE A 161 9.24 14.98 -11.54
N ILE A 162 8.93 15.73 -10.49
CA ILE A 162 9.69 16.90 -10.05
C ILE A 162 10.19 16.68 -8.62
N GLU A 163 11.37 17.18 -8.31
CA GLU A 163 11.86 17.28 -6.93
C GLU A 163 11.00 18.30 -6.16
N VAL A 164 10.76 18.03 -4.87
CA VAL A 164 10.11 18.99 -4.00
C VAL A 164 11.08 19.42 -2.91
N VAL A 165 11.53 20.67 -3.01
CA VAL A 165 12.51 21.24 -2.08
C VAL A 165 11.78 21.72 -0.82
N LEU A 166 12.26 21.30 0.35
CA LEU A 166 11.64 21.61 1.65
C LEU A 166 11.40 23.11 1.90
N SER A 167 12.23 23.99 1.32
CA SER A 167 12.04 25.45 1.43
C SER A 167 10.74 25.95 0.80
N GLU A 168 10.21 25.24 -0.20
CA GLU A 168 8.93 25.57 -0.85
C GLU A 168 7.71 25.11 -0.03
N LEU A 169 7.94 24.29 1.02
CA LEU A 169 6.89 23.73 1.88
C LEU A 169 6.62 24.59 3.13
N ASN A 170 7.45 25.60 3.43
CA ASN A 170 7.31 26.40 4.65
C ASN A 170 6.14 27.41 4.63
N ASP A 171 5.51 27.67 3.48
CA ASP A 171 4.46 28.68 3.35
C ASP A 171 3.02 28.14 3.35
N LYS A 172 2.80 26.83 3.46
CA LYS A 172 1.42 26.26 3.54
C LYS A 172 1.34 25.07 4.49
N LYS A 173 0.33 25.07 5.36
CA LYS A 173 -0.14 23.92 6.17
C LYS A 173 -0.14 22.64 5.31
N LEU A 174 0.81 21.73 5.56
CA LEU A 174 1.08 20.60 4.66
C LEU A 174 1.02 19.22 5.33
N TRP A 175 0.66 19.16 6.61
CA TRP A 175 0.27 17.90 7.23
C TRP A 175 -1.24 17.96 7.37
N GLY A 176 -1.96 17.12 6.61
CA GLY A 176 -3.34 16.81 6.96
C GLY A 176 -3.35 16.36 8.42
N GLU A 177 -4.25 16.93 9.23
CA GLU A 177 -4.45 16.47 10.60
C GLU A 177 -4.74 14.97 10.55
N VAL A 178 -3.92 14.19 11.26
CA VAL A 178 -4.03 12.72 11.37
C VAL A 178 -5.22 12.35 12.24
#